data_AF-A0A7M3XQ05-F1
#
_entry.id   AF-A0A7M3XQ05-F1
#
_cell.length_a   1.000
_cell.length_b   1.000
_cell.length_c   1.000
_cell.angle_alpha   90.00
_cell.angle_beta   90.00
_cell.angle_gamma   90.00
#
_symmetry.space_group_name_H-M   'P 1'
#
loop_
_entity.id
_entity.type
_entity.pdbx_description
1 polymer ?
#
loop_
_entity_poly.entity_id
_entity_poly.type
_entity_poly.pdbx_seq_one_letter_code
_entity_poly.pdbx_strand_id
1 'polypeptide(L)'
;LGDLYKMQVYALAEIFNQRATSNNQIPPVNKSTMTKPPSAELAPNQKDEDSLPPYEVLDEILRLHIEHTMDADDIVAAGYDRSVVVDVLSRLERNEHKRWQMSPAPRVTSKAFGQGWRRPLASRHDWRD
;
A
#
# COMPACT_ATOMS: atom_id res chain seq x y z
N LEU A 1 6.00 -8.66 -5.05
CA LEU A 1 5.93 -8.33 -3.61
C LEU A 1 4.45 -8.20 -3.28
N GLY A 2 3.89 -9.04 -2.40
CA GLY A 2 2.44 -9.12 -2.19
C GLY A 2 1.96 -8.72 -0.79
N ASP A 3 2.87 -8.48 0.14
CA ASP A 3 2.56 -8.15 1.54
C ASP A 3 3.54 -7.09 2.07
N LEU A 4 3.87 -6.11 1.22
CA LEU A 4 4.72 -4.97 1.57
C LEU A 4 4.04 -3.70 1.09
N TYR A 5 4.04 -2.69 1.93
CA TYR A 5 3.62 -1.33 1.57
C TYR A 5 4.66 -0.66 0.67
N LYS A 6 4.25 0.38 -0.06
CA LYS A 6 5.09 0.99 -1.09
C LYS A 6 6.37 1.60 -0.50
N MET A 7 6.25 2.30 0.61
CA MET A 7 7.39 2.88 1.32
C MET A 7 8.35 1.81 1.85
N GLN A 8 7.85 0.62 2.23
CA GLN A 8 8.70 -0.51 2.61
C GLN A 8 9.48 -1.07 1.41
N VAL A 9 8.88 -1.09 0.21
CA VAL A 9 9.61 -1.50 -1.01
C VAL A 9 10.77 -0.56 -1.30
N TYR A 10 10.56 0.76 -1.20
CA TYR A 10 11.64 1.74 -1.37
C TYR A 10 12.73 1.58 -0.29
N ALA A 11 12.34 1.40 0.98
CA ALA A 11 13.28 1.17 2.06
C ALA A 11 14.13 -0.10 1.84
N LEU A 12 13.53 -1.19 1.36
CA LEU A 12 14.27 -2.42 1.03
C LEU A 12 15.24 -2.22 -0.14
N ALA A 13 14.83 -1.50 -1.17
CA ALA A 13 15.71 -1.18 -2.30
C ALA A 13 16.94 -0.40 -1.85
N GLU A 14 16.75 0.58 -0.97
CA GLU A 14 17.84 1.35 -0.35
C GLU A 14 18.79 0.45 0.46
N ILE A 15 18.24 -0.43 1.31
CA ILE A 15 19.04 -1.40 2.09
C ILE A 15 19.86 -2.32 1.19
N PHE A 16 19.29 -2.81 0.08
CA PHE A 16 20.03 -3.67 -0.87
C PHE A 16 21.15 -2.92 -1.58
N ASN A 17 20.90 -1.68 -2.00
CA ASN A 17 21.93 -0.83 -2.62
C ASN A 17 23.07 -0.52 -1.64
N GLN A 18 22.75 -0.18 -0.39
CA GLN A 18 23.75 0.06 0.66
C GLN A 18 24.59 -1.19 0.91
N ARG A 19 23.95 -2.36 1.03
CA ARG A 19 24.65 -3.64 1.24
C ARG A 19 25.60 -3.98 0.08
N ALA A 20 25.17 -3.78 -1.16
CA ALA A 20 26.02 -4.01 -2.33
C ALA A 20 27.24 -3.07 -2.32
N THR A 21 27.00 -1.78 -2.05
CA THR A 21 28.07 -0.77 -1.98
C THR A 21 29.09 -1.11 -0.89
N SER A 22 28.65 -1.50 0.31
CA SER A 22 29.53 -1.92 1.40
C SER A 22 30.38 -3.15 1.07
N ASN A 23 29.93 -3.98 0.13
CA ASN A 23 30.65 -5.16 -0.36
C ASN A 23 31.45 -4.89 -1.65
N ASN A 24 31.63 -3.62 -2.06
CA ASN A 24 32.24 -3.22 -3.34
C ASN A 24 31.57 -3.86 -4.57
N GLN A 25 30.25 -4.09 -4.49
CA GLN A 25 29.43 -4.59 -5.58
C GLN A 25 28.62 -3.46 -6.21
N ILE A 26 28.21 -3.66 -7.47
CA ILE A 26 27.33 -2.72 -8.17
C ILE A 26 25.94 -2.75 -7.51
N PRO A 27 25.36 -1.59 -7.13
CA PRO A 27 24.00 -1.54 -6.59
C PRO A 27 22.97 -2.13 -7.56
N PRO A 28 22.12 -3.07 -7.11
CA PRO A 28 21.18 -3.77 -7.99
C PRO A 28 20.01 -2.89 -8.45
N VAL A 29 19.64 -1.84 -7.70
CA VAL A 29 18.53 -0.95 -8.05
C VAL A 29 19.09 0.41 -8.48
N ASN A 30 18.85 0.80 -9.72
CA ASN A 30 19.40 2.04 -10.26
C ASN A 30 18.63 3.29 -9.79
N LYS A 31 19.27 4.46 -9.94
CA LYS A 31 18.70 5.76 -9.54
C LYS A 31 17.39 6.06 -10.27
N SER A 32 17.30 5.74 -11.57
CA SER A 32 16.08 6.02 -12.34
C SER A 32 14.86 5.26 -11.79
N THR A 33 15.03 4.04 -11.29
CA THR A 33 13.94 3.26 -10.65
C THR A 33 13.57 3.85 -9.30
N MET A 34 14.55 4.34 -8.54
CA MET A 34 14.32 4.95 -7.22
C MET A 34 13.62 6.31 -7.31
N THR A 35 13.91 7.11 -8.34
CA THR A 35 13.36 8.47 -8.48
C THR A 35 12.14 8.55 -9.38
N LYS A 36 11.81 7.48 -10.12
CA LYS A 36 10.60 7.47 -10.94
C LYS A 36 9.39 7.49 -10.01
N PRO A 37 8.44 8.43 -10.21
CA PRO A 37 7.20 8.43 -9.47
C PRO A 37 6.51 7.07 -9.63
N PRO A 38 6.01 6.49 -8.54
CA PRO A 38 5.16 5.31 -8.63
C PRO A 38 3.97 5.55 -9.56
N SER A 39 3.76 4.62 -10.49
CA SER A 39 2.68 4.68 -11.48
C SER A 39 2.14 3.26 -11.71
N ALA A 40 0.82 3.10 -11.68
CA ALA A 40 0.08 1.91 -12.04
C ALA A 40 -0.15 2.02 -13.54
N GLU A 41 0.89 1.72 -14.30
CA GLU A 41 0.86 1.76 -15.75
C GLU A 41 -0.13 0.70 -16.29
N LEU A 42 -1.40 1.11 -16.46
CA LEU A 42 -2.38 0.43 -17.31
C LEU A 42 -2.71 1.27 -18.57
N ALA A 43 -2.22 2.52 -18.67
CA ALA A 43 -2.33 3.36 -19.86
C ALA A 43 -1.11 4.31 -20.03
N PRO A 44 -0.73 4.68 -21.27
CA PRO A 44 0.34 5.64 -21.51
C PRO A 44 0.01 7.01 -20.87
N ASN A 45 0.97 7.59 -20.15
CA ASN A 45 0.88 8.87 -19.42
C ASN A 45 0.02 8.89 -18.13
N GLN A 46 -0.43 7.74 -17.62
CA GLN A 46 -1.13 7.72 -16.32
C GLN A 46 -0.12 7.81 -15.16
N LYS A 47 -0.24 8.83 -14.29
CA LYS A 47 0.48 8.90 -13.01
C LYS A 47 -0.49 8.56 -11.87
N ASP A 48 -0.08 7.72 -10.92
CA ASP A 48 -0.92 7.33 -9.78
C ASP A 48 -1.20 8.50 -8.83
N GLU A 49 -0.25 9.42 -8.76
CA GLU A 49 -0.26 10.62 -7.91
C GLU A 49 -1.42 11.58 -8.26
N ASP A 50 -2.01 11.47 -9.44
CA ASP A 50 -3.15 12.34 -9.82
C ASP A 50 -4.45 11.95 -9.07
N SER A 51 -4.50 10.76 -8.47
CA SER A 51 -5.73 10.25 -7.83
C SER A 51 -5.55 9.66 -6.43
N LEU A 52 -4.33 9.49 -5.94
CA LEU A 52 -4.04 8.93 -4.62
C LEU A 52 -3.35 9.96 -3.73
N PRO A 53 -3.54 9.88 -2.40
CA PRO A 53 -2.69 10.64 -1.47
C PRO A 53 -1.23 10.16 -1.56
N PRO A 54 -0.27 10.95 -1.04
CA PRO A 54 1.14 10.53 -0.95
C PRO A 54 1.27 9.15 -0.30
N TYR A 55 2.21 8.33 -0.78
CA TYR A 55 2.34 6.93 -0.34
C TYR A 55 2.62 6.80 1.16
N GLU A 56 3.31 7.77 1.76
CA GLU A 56 3.53 7.84 3.21
C GLU A 56 2.20 7.89 3.97
N VAL A 57 1.23 8.66 3.45
CA VAL A 57 -0.10 8.80 4.04
C VAL A 57 -0.96 7.58 3.72
N LEU A 58 -0.94 7.13 2.47
CA LEU A 58 -1.69 5.96 2.00
C LEU A 58 -1.33 4.69 2.78
N ASP A 59 -0.04 4.38 2.83
CA ASP A 59 0.49 3.17 3.47
C ASP A 59 0.12 3.16 4.96
N GLU A 60 0.19 4.31 5.62
CA GLU A 60 -0.10 4.42 7.04
C GLU A 60 -1.60 4.26 7.34
N ILE A 61 -2.49 4.88 6.55
CA ILE A 61 -3.95 4.65 6.67
C ILE A 61 -4.27 3.16 6.47
N LEU A 62 -3.67 2.52 5.46
CA LEU A 62 -3.87 1.09 5.21
C LEU A 62 -3.34 0.23 6.35
N ARG A 63 -2.18 0.57 6.93
CA ARG A 63 -1.59 -0.13 8.08
C ARG A 63 -2.48 -0.04 9.31
N LEU A 64 -2.98 1.15 9.64
CA LEU A 64 -3.89 1.34 10.76
C LEU A 64 -5.20 0.55 10.57
N HIS A 65 -5.76 0.58 9.37
CA HIS A 65 -7.00 -0.13 9.09
C HIS A 65 -6.83 -1.66 9.05
N ILE A 66 -5.86 -2.15 8.28
CA ILE A 66 -5.68 -3.58 8.01
C ILE A 66 -5.06 -4.25 9.23
N GLU A 67 -3.93 -3.76 9.71
CA GLU A 67 -3.15 -4.41 10.76
C GLU A 67 -3.71 -4.10 12.15
N HIS A 68 -4.00 -2.82 12.44
CA HIS A 68 -4.50 -2.38 13.76
C HIS A 68 -6.01 -2.47 13.91
N THR A 69 -6.77 -2.81 12.86
CA THR A 69 -8.24 -2.95 12.91
C THR A 69 -8.98 -1.66 13.23
N MET A 70 -8.35 -0.50 13.01
CA MET A 70 -8.99 0.80 13.27
C MET A 70 -10.07 1.08 12.21
N ASP A 71 -11.18 1.68 12.63
CA ASP A 71 -12.20 2.14 11.69
C ASP A 71 -11.91 3.54 11.14
N ALA A 72 -12.86 4.12 10.40
CA ALA A 72 -12.72 5.46 9.84
C ALA A 72 -12.44 6.53 10.90
N ASP A 73 -13.25 6.50 11.96
CA ASP A 73 -13.33 7.57 12.92
C ASP A 73 -12.13 7.47 13.88
N ASP A 74 -11.67 6.26 14.18
CA ASP A 74 -10.39 6.01 14.86
C ASP A 74 -9.20 6.60 14.10
N ILE A 75 -9.14 6.37 12.78
CA ILE A 75 -8.03 6.89 11.95
C ILE A 75 -8.11 8.41 11.84
N VAL A 76 -9.32 8.99 11.74
CA VAL A 76 -9.49 10.45 11.79
C VAL A 76 -9.05 11.02 13.14
N ALA A 77 -9.40 10.37 14.23
CA ALA A 77 -8.96 10.75 15.58
C ALA A 77 -7.43 10.64 15.75
N ALA A 78 -6.78 9.75 15.00
CA ALA A 78 -5.32 9.65 14.93
C ALA A 78 -4.65 10.79 14.12
N GLY A 79 -5.43 11.70 13.52
CA GLY A 79 -4.94 12.94 12.91
C GLY A 79 -4.93 12.95 11.38
N TYR A 80 -5.56 11.97 10.72
CA TYR A 80 -5.67 11.92 9.26
C TYR A 80 -6.94 12.63 8.77
N ASP A 81 -6.85 13.28 7.60
CA ASP A 81 -7.99 13.97 7.00
C ASP A 81 -9.12 12.98 6.63
N ARG A 82 -10.36 13.29 7.04
CA ARG A 82 -11.52 12.40 6.84
C ARG A 82 -11.79 12.10 5.38
N SER A 83 -11.64 13.09 4.49
CA SER A 83 -11.91 12.89 3.06
C SER A 83 -10.90 11.91 2.45
N VAL A 84 -9.63 12.01 2.87
CA VAL A 84 -8.56 11.09 2.45
C VAL A 84 -8.80 9.68 2.99
N VAL A 85 -9.11 9.54 4.29
CA VAL A 85 -9.37 8.25 4.93
C VAL A 85 -10.53 7.51 4.25
N VAL A 86 -11.65 8.21 4.04
CA VAL A 86 -12.83 7.63 3.39
C VAL A 86 -12.55 7.24 1.93
N ASP A 87 -11.82 8.05 1.15
CA ASP A 87 -11.47 7.69 -0.23
C ASP A 87 -10.56 6.46 -0.29
N VAL A 88 -9.49 6.43 0.52
CA VAL A 88 -8.54 5.31 0.59
C VAL A 88 -9.28 4.01 0.89
N LEU A 89 -10.14 4.03 1.90
CA LEU A 89 -10.76 2.81 2.38
C LEU A 89 -11.94 2.37 1.51
N SER A 90 -12.64 3.33 0.88
CA SER A 90 -13.60 3.05 -0.20
C SER A 90 -12.90 2.41 -1.41
N ARG A 91 -11.70 2.86 -1.79
CA ARG A 91 -10.90 2.23 -2.85
C ARG A 91 -10.41 0.86 -2.45
N LEU A 92 -9.93 0.69 -1.22
CA LEU A 92 -9.52 -0.61 -0.69
C LEU A 92 -10.66 -1.61 -0.90
N GLU A 93 -11.85 -1.32 -0.38
CA GLU A 93 -13.00 -2.21 -0.44
C GLU A 93 -13.46 -2.52 -1.88
N ARG A 94 -13.60 -1.50 -2.75
CA ARG A 94 -13.98 -1.71 -4.16
C ARG A 94 -13.07 -2.68 -4.91
N ASN A 95 -11.81 -2.79 -4.49
CA ASN A 95 -10.82 -3.69 -5.09
C ASN A 95 -10.71 -5.07 -4.41
N GLU A 96 -11.61 -5.43 -3.48
CA GLU A 96 -11.60 -6.75 -2.82
C GLU A 96 -11.68 -7.90 -3.84
N HIS A 97 -12.49 -7.75 -4.90
CA HIS A 97 -12.59 -8.74 -5.99
C HIS A 97 -11.25 -9.07 -6.67
N LYS A 98 -10.31 -8.11 -6.71
CA LYS A 98 -8.96 -8.34 -7.27
C LYS A 98 -8.10 -9.15 -6.29
N ARG A 99 -8.25 -8.89 -4.98
CA ARG A 99 -7.49 -9.59 -3.93
C ARG A 99 -7.89 -11.06 -3.80
N TRP A 100 -9.16 -11.40 -4.04
CA TRP A 100 -9.61 -12.78 -4.10
C TRP A 100 -8.98 -13.59 -5.24
N GLN A 101 -8.52 -12.92 -6.30
CA GLN A 101 -7.84 -13.54 -7.45
C GLN A 101 -6.30 -13.48 -7.35
N MET A 102 -5.78 -12.98 -6.23
CA MET A 102 -4.35 -12.80 -6.04
C MET A 102 -3.64 -14.15 -5.87
N SER A 103 -2.47 -14.30 -6.51
CA SER A 103 -1.61 -15.45 -6.27
C SER A 103 -1.07 -15.47 -4.82
N PRO A 104 -0.73 -16.65 -4.27
CA PRO A 104 -0.11 -16.72 -2.95
C PRO A 104 1.15 -15.86 -2.87
N ALA A 105 1.29 -15.10 -1.79
CA ALA A 105 2.47 -14.28 -1.52
C ALA A 105 3.05 -14.60 -0.14
N PRO A 106 4.39 -14.46 0.06
CA PRO A 106 4.99 -14.58 1.38
C PRO A 106 4.41 -13.55 2.34
N ARG A 107 4.01 -14.00 3.53
CA ARG A 107 3.52 -13.14 4.61
C ARG A 107 4.70 -12.60 5.42
N VAL A 108 4.74 -11.29 5.57
CA VAL A 108 5.71 -10.55 6.39
C VAL A 108 5.01 -9.57 7.36
N THR A 109 3.70 -9.32 7.20
CA THR A 109 2.89 -8.49 8.10
C THR A 109 2.02 -9.31 9.06
N SER A 110 1.47 -8.60 10.06
CA SER A 110 0.56 -9.18 11.04
C SER A 110 -0.76 -9.62 10.42
N LYS A 111 -1.21 -8.99 9.33
CA LYS A 111 -2.49 -9.29 8.66
C LYS A 111 -2.39 -9.17 7.13
N ALA A 112 -1.63 -10.08 6.54
CA ALA A 112 -1.53 -10.21 5.09
C ALA A 112 -2.87 -10.54 4.42
N PHE A 113 -3.05 -10.06 3.19
CA PHE A 113 -4.17 -10.47 2.33
C PHE A 113 -4.25 -12.00 2.19
N GLY A 114 -5.46 -12.56 2.26
CA GLY A 114 -5.71 -13.99 2.19
C GLY A 114 -6.11 -14.58 3.54
N GLN A 115 -5.19 -15.11 4.33
CA GLN A 115 -5.53 -15.70 5.65
C GLN A 115 -5.70 -14.62 6.73
N GLY A 116 -4.93 -13.51 6.66
CA GLY A 116 -4.93 -12.44 7.66
C GLY A 116 -5.98 -11.36 7.43
N TRP A 117 -6.42 -11.18 6.18
CA TRP A 117 -7.47 -10.25 5.78
C TRP A 117 -8.44 -10.93 4.82
N ARG A 118 -9.69 -11.06 5.26
CA ARG A 118 -10.81 -11.57 4.46
C ARG A 118 -12.00 -10.66 4.61
N ARG A 119 -12.43 -10.03 3.53
CA ARG A 119 -13.70 -9.31 3.48
C ARG A 119 -14.63 -9.96 2.47
N PRO A 120 -15.95 -9.91 2.70
CA PRO A 120 -16.92 -10.34 1.70
C PRO A 120 -16.74 -9.52 0.41
N LEU A 121 -16.98 -10.16 -0.74
CA LEU A 121 -16.95 -9.49 -2.05
C LEU A 121 -18.05 -8.45 -2.23
N ALA A 122 -19.24 -8.74 -1.68
CA ALA A 122 -20.38 -7.86 -1.68
C ALA A 122 -20.63 -7.38 -0.24
N SER A 123 -20.18 -6.17 0.07
CA SER A 123 -20.45 -5.48 1.33
C SER A 123 -20.87 -4.03 1.11
N ARG A 124 -21.61 -3.53 2.10
CA ARG A 124 -21.87 -2.10 2.29
C ARG A 124 -21.48 -1.76 3.72
N HIS A 125 -20.64 -0.77 3.90
CA HIS A 125 -20.17 -0.31 5.20
C HIS A 125 -20.64 1.10 5.49
N ASP A 126 -20.71 1.41 6.77
CA ASP A 126 -21.51 2.46 7.39
C ASP A 126 -20.82 3.84 7.31
N TRP A 127 -19.49 3.86 7.43
CA TRP A 127 -18.62 5.03 7.26
C TRP A 127 -18.66 5.76 5.91
N ARG A 128 -19.45 5.28 4.96
CA ARG A 128 -19.68 5.94 3.66
C ARG A 128 -20.76 7.02 3.75
N ASP A 129 -21.59 6.97 4.78
CA ASP A 129 -22.67 7.91 5.07
C ASP A 129 -22.19 9.00 6.06
#